data_AF-A0A8E1C3R0-F1
#
_entry.id   AF-A0A8E1C3R0-F1
#
_cell.length_a   1.000
_cell.length_b   1.000
_cell.length_c   1.000
_cell.angle_alpha   90.00
_cell.angle_beta   90.00
_cell.angle_gamma   90.00
#
_symmetry.space_group_name_H-M   'P 1'
#
loop_
_entity.id
_entity.type
_entity.pdbx_description
1 polymer ?
#
loop_
_entity_poly.entity_id
_entity_poly.type
_entity_poly.pdbx_seq_one_letter_code
_entity_poly.pdbx_strand_id
1 'polypeptide(L)' 'MSMVRITLADGSTIEMPENGSVEVENYPPSETSKPGYIRTREYPPEWRRFTTFRPNVLAAGQTIRTHRGIQEIAAVERID' A
#
# COMPACT_ATOMS: atom_id res chain seq x y z
N MET A 1 15.69 -14.83 -8.71
CA MET A 1 14.24 -14.50 -8.77
C MET A 1 14.19 -13.01 -8.55
N SER A 2 13.63 -12.23 -9.47
CA SER A 2 13.60 -10.77 -9.32
C SER A 2 12.77 -10.36 -8.11
N MET A 3 13.35 -9.53 -7.25
CA MET A 3 12.75 -9.02 -6.03
C MET A 3 12.53 -7.52 -6.15
N VAL A 4 11.56 -7.02 -5.38
CA VAL A 4 11.34 -5.59 -5.19
C VAL A 4 11.56 -5.27 -3.72
N ARG A 5 12.41 -4.27 -3.46
CA ARG A 5 12.50 -3.63 -2.15
C ARG A 5 11.69 -2.35 -2.17
N ILE A 6 10.75 -2.27 -1.23
CA ILE A 6 9.89 -1.12 -1.03
C ILE A 6 10.35 -0.46 0.27
N THR A 7 10.83 0.77 0.17
CA THR A 7 11.12 1.60 1.34
C THR A 7 9.87 2.39 1.68
N LEU A 8 9.42 2.29 2.93
CA LEU A 8 8.27 2.99 3.46
C LEU A 8 8.67 4.35 4.04
N ALA A 9 7.69 5.24 4.21
CA ALA A 9 7.89 6.58 4.76
C ALA A 9 8.47 6.58 6.20
N ASP A 10 8.25 5.51 6.98
CA ASP A 10 8.85 5.32 8.30
C ASP A 10 10.31 4.83 8.25
N GLY A 11 10.89 4.69 7.06
CA GLY A 11 12.24 4.18 6.82
C GLY A 11 12.36 2.66 6.86
N SER A 12 11.28 1.94 7.15
CA SER A 12 11.29 0.48 7.10
C SER A 12 11.26 -0.03 5.65
N THR A 13 11.83 -1.21 5.44
CA THR A 13 11.90 -1.83 4.11
C THR A 13 11.12 -3.13 4.07
N ILE A 14 10.41 -3.36 2.97
CA ILE A 14 9.74 -4.63 2.67
C ILE A 14 10.35 -5.20 1.40
N GLU A 15 10.86 -6.42 1.48
CA GLU A 15 11.35 -7.16 0.32
C GLU A 15 10.33 -8.22 -0.06
N MET A 16 9.94 -8.25 -1.33
CA MET A 16 8.97 -9.23 -1.82
C MET A 16 9.25 -9.61 -3.28
N PRO A 17 8.84 -10.81 -3.72
CA PRO A 17 8.94 -11.21 -5.12
C PRO A 17 8.18 -10.25 -6.04
N GLU A 18 8.72 -9.96 -7.23
CA GLU A 18 8.03 -9.11 -8.23
C GLU A 18 6.64 -9.61 -8.62
N ASN A 19 6.43 -10.92 -8.55
CA ASN A 19 5.15 -11.59 -8.84
C ASN A 19 4.28 -11.79 -7.60
N GLY A 20 4.65 -11.22 -6.46
CA GLY A 20 3.84 -11.20 -5.25
C GLY A 20 2.58 -10.34 -5.40
N SER A 21 1.93 -10.10 -4.27
CA SER A 21 0.67 -9.35 -4.19
C SER A 21 0.76 -8.33 -3.06
N VAL A 22 0.31 -7.10 -3.33
CA VAL A 22 0.30 -5.99 -2.37
C VAL A 22 -1.02 -5.22 -2.49
N GLU A 23 -1.60 -4.86 -1.35
CA GLU A 23 -2.82 -4.04 -1.29
C GLU A 23 -2.46 -2.55 -1.38
N VAL A 24 -2.89 -1.88 -2.45
CA VAL A 24 -2.60 -0.46 -2.72
C VAL A 24 -3.87 0.37 -2.61
N GLU A 25 -3.78 1.53 -1.97
CA GLU A 25 -4.83 2.55 -1.97
C GLU A 25 -4.79 3.32 -3.30
N ASN A 26 -5.78 3.06 -4.15
CA ASN A 26 -5.92 3.73 -5.46
C ASN A 26 -7.06 4.76 -5.50
N TYR A 27 -7.77 4.93 -4.38
CA TYR A 27 -8.91 5.83 -4.27
C TYR A 27 -8.73 6.73 -3.05
N PRO A 28 -9.16 8.00 -3.13
CA PRO A 28 -9.05 8.91 -1.99
C PRO A 28 -9.87 8.38 -0.79
N PRO A 29 -9.40 8.63 0.44
CA PRO A 29 -10.18 8.35 1.64
C PRO A 29 -11.56 9.03 1.60
N SER A 30 -12.52 8.42 2.29
CA SER A 30 -13.91 8.89 2.36
C SER A 30 -14.35 8.99 3.82
N GLU A 31 -15.06 10.05 4.17
CA GLU A 31 -15.67 10.20 5.49
C GLU A 31 -16.94 9.35 5.66
N THR A 32 -17.50 8.88 4.53
CA THR A 32 -18.70 8.04 4.47
C THR A 32 -18.40 6.67 3.85
N SER A 33 -19.18 5.67 4.22
CA SER A 33 -19.10 4.32 3.65
C SER A 33 -19.48 4.33 2.16
N LYS A 34 -18.71 3.59 1.36
CA LYS A 34 -18.92 3.40 -0.09
C LYS A 34 -18.67 1.94 -0.47
N PRO A 35 -19.29 1.42 -1.55
CA PRO A 35 -19.04 0.07 -2.01
C PRO A 35 -17.54 -0.21 -2.21
N GLY A 36 -17.06 -1.29 -1.59
CA GLY A 36 -15.65 -1.71 -1.64
C GLY A 36 -14.70 -0.92 -0.74
N TYR A 37 -15.18 0.05 0.04
CA TYR A 37 -14.38 0.72 1.06
C TYR A 37 -14.49 -0.02 2.39
N ILE A 38 -13.40 -0.06 3.15
CA ILE A 38 -13.34 -0.58 4.52
C ILE A 38 -13.12 0.56 5.50
N ARG A 39 -13.73 0.48 6.69
CA ARG A 39 -13.51 1.48 7.74
C ARG A 39 -12.12 1.30 8.34
N THR A 40 -11.26 2.30 8.20
CA THR A 40 -9.88 2.29 8.70
C THR A 40 -9.72 3.08 9.99
N ARG A 41 -10.66 3.99 10.29
CA ARG A 41 -10.70 4.74 11.54
C ARG A 41 -12.13 4.92 12.04
N GLU A 42 -12.30 4.83 13.36
CA GLU A 42 -13.60 5.03 13.98
C GLU A 42 -13.99 6.51 14.07
N TYR A 43 -13.10 7.38 14.58
CA TYR A 43 -13.38 8.82 14.75
C TYR A 43 -12.14 9.74 14.50
N PRO A 44 -12.25 10.79 13.66
CA PRO A 44 -13.33 10.95 12.67
C PRO A 44 -13.39 9.70 11.76
N PRO A 45 -14.59 9.32 11.29
CA PRO A 45 -14.75 8.13 10.48
C PRO A 45 -13.92 8.26 9.21
N GLU A 46 -13.08 7.26 8.96
CA GLU A 46 -12.28 7.18 7.73
C GLU A 46 -12.55 5.83 7.07
N TRP A 47 -12.84 5.89 5.78
CA TRP A 47 -13.05 4.75 4.93
C TRP A 47 -12.06 4.80 3.78
N ARG A 48 -11.37 3.68 3.51
CA ARG A 48 -10.38 3.58 2.43
C ARG A 48 -10.66 2.34 1.60
N ARG A 49 -10.23 2.38 0.33
CA ARG A 49 -10.38 1.24 -0.59
C ARG A 49 -9.02 0.81 -1.10
N PHE A 50 -8.72 -0.46 -0.90
CA PHE A 50 -7.51 -1.09 -1.39
C PHE A 50 -7.81 -1.97 -2.60
N THR A 51 -6.82 -2.13 -3.46
CA THR A 51 -6.86 -3.03 -4.61
C THR A 51 -5.53 -3.77 -4.71
N THR A 52 -5.58 -5.04 -5.06
CA THR A 52 -4.38 -5.87 -5.14
C THR A 52 -3.62 -5.59 -6.42
N PHE A 53 -2.34 -5.25 -6.29
CA PHE A 53 -1.40 -5.09 -7.40
C PHE A 53 -0.20 -6.01 -7.24
N ARG A 54 0.61 -6.08 -8.30
CA ARG A 54 1.95 -6.68 -8.25
C ARG A 54 2.97 -5.64 -7.74
N PRO A 55 3.99 -6.06 -6.97
CA PRO A 55 5.02 -5.15 -6.47
C PRO A 55 5.79 -4.41 -7.56
N ASN A 56 5.91 -5.01 -8.76
CA ASN A 56 6.67 -4.45 -9.87
C ASN A 56 6.07 -3.20 -10.52
N VAL A 57 4.79 -2.89 -10.25
CA VAL A 57 4.12 -1.67 -10.75
C VAL A 57 4.01 -0.56 -9.69
N LEU A 58 4.60 -0.78 -8.52
CA LEU A 58 4.57 0.22 -7.46
C LEU A 58 5.51 1.40 -7.75
N ALA A 59 5.12 2.56 -7.24
CA ALA A 59 5.89 3.79 -7.31
C ALA A 59 5.86 4.54 -5.96
N ALA A 60 6.83 5.43 -5.76
CA ALA A 60 6.85 6.34 -4.62
C ALA A 60 5.60 7.22 -4.59
N GLY A 61 5.16 7.58 -3.38
CA GLY A 61 3.95 8.35 -3.12
C GLY A 61 2.65 7.55 -3.10
N GLN A 62 2.69 6.26 -3.48
CA GLN A 62 1.54 5.38 -3.31
C GLN A 62 1.40 4.92 -1.86
N THR A 63 0.17 4.74 -1.41
CA THR A 63 -0.14 4.22 -0.09
C THR A 63 -0.47 2.74 -0.17
N ILE A 64 0.14 1.91 0.67
CA ILE A 64 -0.10 0.48 0.74
C ILE A 64 -0.56 0.04 2.12
N ARG A 65 -1.29 -1.08 2.16
CA ARG A 65 -1.65 -1.73 3.41
C ARG A 65 -0.67 -2.85 3.71
N THR A 66 -0.09 -2.77 4.90
CA THR A 66 0.87 -3.75 5.43
C THR A 66 0.32 -4.36 6.71
N HIS A 67 1.00 -5.38 7.24
CA HIS A 67 0.67 -5.93 8.56
C HIS A 67 0.83 -4.91 9.70
N ARG A 68 1.59 -3.83 9.49
CA ARG A 68 1.79 -2.73 10.46
C ARG A 68 0.77 -1.60 10.31
N GLY A 69 -0.14 -1.71 9.35
CA GLY A 69 -1.08 -0.66 9.00
C GLY A 69 -0.80 -0.06 7.63
N ILE A 70 -1.34 1.14 7.43
CA ILE A 70 -1.33 1.84 6.15
C ILE A 70 -0.10 2.74 6.11
N GLN A 71 0.74 2.57 5.10
CA GLN A 71 2.04 3.23 4.98
C GLN A 71 2.22 3.77 3.56
N GLU A 72 2.85 4.94 3.45
CA GLU A 72 3.25 5.51 2.17
C GLU A 72 4.58 4.92 1.71
N ILE A 73 4.71 4.69 0.40
CA ILE A 73 5.95 4.25 -0.23
C ILE A 73 6.86 5.46 -0.44
N ALA A 74 8.03 5.43 0.19
CA ALA A 74 9.08 6.42 -0.04
C ALA A 74 9.92 6.11 -1.28
N ALA A 75 10.25 4.83 -1.53
CA ALA A 75 11.03 4.41 -2.68
C ALA A 75 10.74 2.95 -3.08
N VAL A 76 11.00 2.62 -4.34
CA VAL A 76 10.87 1.26 -4.89
C VAL A 76 12.13 0.95 -5.68
N GLU A 77 12.80 -0.16 -5.35
CA GLU A 77 14.03 -0.61 -5.98
C GLU A 77 13.86 -2.05 -6.46
N ARG A 78 14.36 -2.34 -7.67
CA ARG A 78 14.47 -3.72 -8.16
C ARG A 78 15.80 -4.31 -7.71
N ILE A 79 15.75 -5.51 -7.17
CA ILE A 79 16.91 -6.26 -6.70
C ILE A 79 16.96 -7.55 -7.50
N ASP A 80 18.02 -7.70 -8.28
CA ASP A 80 18.30 -8.88 -9.11
C ASP A 80 19.13 -9.92 -8.34
#